data_AF-A0A950U695-F1
#
_entry.id   AF-A0A950U695-F1
#
_cell.length_a   1.000
_cell.length_b   1.000
_cell.length_c   1.000
_cell.angle_alpha   90.00
_cell.angle_beta   90.00
_cell.angle_gamma   90.00
#
_symmetry.space_group_name_H-M   'P 1'
#
loop_
_entity.id
_entity.type
_entity.pdbx_description
1 polymer ?
#
loop_
_entity_poly.entity_id
_entity_poly.type
_entity_poly.pdbx_seq_one_letter_code
_entity_poly.pdbx_strand_id
1 'polypeptide(L)'
;MSARDQDKPAKRGQQPEALATFAEASRHGGKKPDDIGFEATRASGPLPGDLDQEEQAAAKVLNEGATGQNRGGKKAAKDLPDRTRTVRK
;
A
#
# COMPACT_ATOMS: atom_id res chain seq x y z
N MET A 1 3.34 -18.52 -0.30
CA MET A 1 3.60 -17.29 -1.06
C MET A 1 4.94 -16.71 -0.62
N SER A 2 5.93 -16.67 -1.51
CA SER A 2 7.28 -16.18 -1.20
C SER A 2 7.31 -14.65 -1.13
N ALA A 3 8.04 -14.11 -0.15
CA ALA A 3 8.26 -12.68 0.13
C ALA A 3 9.04 -11.90 -0.98
N ARG A 4 8.86 -12.24 -2.26
CA ARG A 4 9.66 -11.72 -3.38
C ARG A 4 8.88 -10.96 -4.44
N ASP A 5 7.53 -10.95 -4.39
CA ASP A 5 6.72 -10.25 -5.42
C ASP A 5 6.49 -8.75 -5.14
N GLN A 6 6.82 -8.26 -3.94
CA GLN A 6 6.72 -6.83 -3.55
C GLN A 6 7.78 -5.94 -4.24
N ASP A 7 8.72 -6.53 -4.97
CA ASP A 7 9.91 -5.88 -5.51
C ASP A 7 9.88 -5.68 -7.04
N LYS A 8 8.73 -5.92 -7.69
CA LYS A 8 8.62 -5.70 -9.14
C LYS A 8 8.81 -4.22 -9.48
N PRO A 9 9.74 -3.88 -10.41
CA PRO A 9 9.94 -2.49 -10.82
C PRO A 9 8.66 -1.95 -11.48
N ALA A 10 8.44 -0.64 -11.33
CA ALA A 10 7.37 0.06 -12.03
C ALA A 10 7.48 -0.23 -13.54
N LYS A 11 6.34 -0.54 -14.18
CA LYS A 11 6.33 -0.80 -15.63
C LYS A 11 6.63 0.50 -16.37
N ARG A 12 7.40 0.45 -17.46
CA ARG A 12 7.66 1.63 -18.31
C ARG A 12 6.34 2.28 -18.75
N GLY A 13 6.25 3.61 -18.67
CA GLY A 13 5.03 4.38 -18.94
C GLY A 13 3.94 4.32 -17.86
N GLN A 14 4.15 3.61 -16.75
CA GLN A 14 3.19 3.58 -15.64
C GLN A 14 3.21 4.92 -14.90
N GLN A 15 2.03 5.49 -14.64
CA GLN A 15 1.90 6.72 -13.88
C GLN A 15 2.13 6.47 -12.39
N PRO A 16 2.74 7.43 -11.66
CA PRO A 16 2.85 7.35 -10.22
C PRO A 16 1.48 7.44 -9.54
N GLU A 17 1.26 6.65 -8.49
CA GLU A 17 0.07 6.76 -7.66
C GLU A 17 0.13 8.00 -6.78
N ALA A 18 -0.99 8.70 -6.67
CA ALA A 18 -1.09 9.95 -5.92
C ALA A 18 -0.76 9.76 -4.42
N LEU A 19 -1.30 8.70 -3.81
CA LEU A 19 -1.09 8.42 -2.38
C LEU A 19 0.34 7.97 -2.08
N ALA A 20 0.95 7.16 -2.96
CA ALA A 20 2.34 6.76 -2.83
C ALA A 20 3.28 7.97 -2.98
N THR A 21 3.02 8.83 -3.97
CA THR A 21 3.75 10.09 -4.17
C THR A 21 3.63 11.02 -2.97
N PHE A 22 2.44 11.14 -2.39
CA PHE A 22 2.22 11.94 -1.19
C PHE A 22 2.97 11.37 0.03
N ALA A 23 2.98 10.05 0.20
CA ALA A 23 3.71 9.40 1.28
C ALA A 23 5.22 9.62 1.14
N GLU A 24 5.77 9.51 -0.07
CA GLU A 24 7.17 9.84 -0.35
C GLU A 24 7.48 11.31 -0.11
N ALA A 25 6.66 12.24 -0.62
CA ALA A 25 6.83 13.66 -0.34
C ALA A 25 6.85 13.95 1.17
N SER A 26 5.96 13.30 1.93
CA SER A 26 5.90 13.43 3.39
C SER A 26 7.19 12.94 4.09
N ARG A 27 7.83 11.89 3.57
CA ARG A 27 9.15 11.41 4.04
C ARG A 27 10.29 12.38 3.69
N HIS A 28 10.12 13.15 2.61
CA HIS A 28 11.08 14.12 2.09
C HIS A 28 10.73 15.58 2.46
N GLY A 29 10.26 15.79 3.70
CA GLY A 29 10.01 17.14 4.22
C GLY A 29 8.83 17.87 3.56
N GLY A 30 7.88 17.12 3.02
CA GLY A 30 6.71 17.64 2.29
C GLY A 30 7.00 18.03 0.84
N LYS A 31 8.24 17.87 0.36
CA LYS A 31 8.61 18.13 -1.04
C LYS A 31 8.63 16.83 -1.82
N LYS A 32 7.95 16.82 -2.96
CA LYS A 32 8.01 15.70 -3.90
C LYS A 32 9.47 15.50 -4.37
N PRO A 33 10.04 14.29 -4.25
CA PRO A 33 11.34 13.96 -4.82
C PRO A 33 11.43 14.25 -6.33
N ASP A 34 12.58 14.75 -6.78
CA ASP A 34 12.80 15.18 -8.17
C ASP A 34 12.80 14.01 -9.18
N ASP A 35 13.09 12.79 -8.71
CA ASP A 35 13.07 11.56 -9.51
C ASP A 35 11.66 11.01 -9.75
N ILE A 36 10.67 11.42 -8.94
CA ILE A 36 9.26 11.09 -9.18
C ILE A 36 8.71 12.07 -10.22
N GLY A 37 8.85 11.72 -11.49
CA GLY A 37 8.36 12.50 -12.62
C GLY A 37 6.95 12.12 -13.09
N PHE A 38 6.81 12.01 -14.41
CA PHE A 38 5.63 11.46 -15.10
C PHE A 38 5.60 9.93 -15.05
N GLU A 39 6.77 9.29 -14.95
CA GLU A 39 6.86 7.85 -14.77
C GLU A 39 6.95 7.50 -13.29
N ALA A 40 6.26 6.44 -12.91
CA ALA A 40 6.34 5.85 -11.60
C ALA A 40 7.77 5.37 -11.32
N THR A 41 8.28 5.72 -10.15
CA THR A 41 9.46 5.08 -9.59
C THR A 41 9.04 3.83 -8.83
N ARG A 42 10.00 3.05 -8.34
CA ARG A 42 9.71 1.94 -7.43
C ARG A 42 8.95 2.41 -6.19
N ALA A 43 9.17 3.63 -5.71
CA ALA A 43 8.50 4.16 -4.52
C ALA A 43 7.08 4.68 -4.79
N SER A 44 6.81 5.19 -6.00
CA SER A 44 5.53 5.82 -6.35
C SER A 44 4.61 4.98 -7.24
N GLY A 45 5.09 3.86 -7.79
CA GLY A 45 4.26 2.95 -8.58
C GLY A 45 3.17 2.21 -7.79
N PRO A 46 2.29 1.48 -8.48
CA PRO A 46 1.34 0.59 -7.83
C PRO A 46 2.01 -0.58 -7.13
N LEU A 47 1.39 -1.05 -6.05
CA LEU A 47 1.69 -2.36 -5.47
C LEU A 47 0.92 -3.45 -6.20
N PRO A 48 1.50 -4.65 -6.39
CA PRO A 48 0.72 -5.82 -6.75
C PRO A 48 -0.22 -6.19 -5.59
N GLY A 49 -1.51 -6.33 -5.88
CA GLY A 49 -2.55 -6.75 -4.93
C GLY A 49 -3.00 -8.20 -5.15
N ASP A 50 -3.69 -8.75 -4.15
CA ASP A 50 -4.38 -10.04 -4.19
C ASP A 50 -5.85 -9.79 -3.80
N LEU A 51 -6.75 -9.89 -4.79
CA LEU A 51 -8.16 -9.53 -4.62
C LEU A 51 -8.84 -10.41 -3.56
N ASP A 52 -8.52 -11.70 -3.50
CA ASP A 52 -9.13 -12.62 -2.54
C ASP A 52 -8.68 -12.27 -1.11
N GLN A 53 -7.39 -11.91 -0.95
CA GLN A 53 -6.86 -11.48 0.33
C GLN A 53 -7.48 -10.15 0.80
N GLU A 54 -7.65 -9.19 -0.12
CA GLU A 54 -8.27 -7.89 0.15
C GLU A 54 -9.74 -8.04 0.55
N GLU A 55 -10.51 -8.87 -0.17
CA GLU A 55 -11.91 -9.16 0.13
C GLU A 55 -12.05 -9.76 1.53
N GLN A 56 -11.24 -10.77 1.87
CA GLN A 56 -11.26 -11.39 3.19
C GLN A 56 -10.92 -10.40 4.32
N ALA A 57 -9.95 -9.51 4.09
CA ALA A 57 -9.59 -8.49 5.06
C ALA A 57 -10.73 -7.46 5.23
N ALA A 58 -11.32 -7.00 4.13
CA ALA A 58 -12.46 -6.08 4.14
C ALA A 58 -13.65 -6.70 4.87
N ALA A 59 -13.99 -7.96 4.59
CA ALA A 59 -15.06 -8.67 5.26
C ALA A 59 -14.85 -8.72 6.78
N LYS A 60 -13.63 -9.01 7.26
CA LYS A 60 -13.31 -9.01 8.69
C LYS A 60 -13.48 -7.63 9.33
N VAL A 61 -12.99 -6.58 8.67
CA VAL A 61 -13.11 -5.19 9.14
C VAL A 61 -14.58 -4.77 9.24
N LEU A 62 -15.37 -5.03 8.19
CA LEU A 62 -16.80 -4.68 8.16
C LEU A 62 -17.61 -5.45 9.21
N ASN A 63 -17.34 -6.75 9.36
CA ASN A 63 -18.01 -7.56 10.38
C ASN A 63 -17.64 -7.13 11.81
N GLU A 64 -16.38 -6.79 12.08
CA GLU A 64 -15.95 -6.26 13.38
C GLU A 64 -16.62 -4.91 13.67
N GLY A 65 -16.70 -4.01 12.69
CA GLY A 65 -17.40 -2.73 12.84
C GLY A 65 -18.91 -2.89 13.08
N ALA A 66 -19.55 -3.85 12.42
CA ALA A 66 -20.98 -4.11 12.55
C ALA A 66 -21.36 -4.79 13.88
N THR A 67 -20.51 -5.69 14.38
CA THR A 67 -20.82 -6.51 15.57
C THR A 67 -20.17 -6.01 16.85
N GLY A 68 -19.17 -5.12 16.76
CA GLY A 68 -18.34 -4.71 17.88
C GLY A 68 -17.43 -5.83 18.43
N GLN A 69 -17.48 -7.03 17.86
CA GLN A 69 -16.67 -8.17 18.26
C GLN A 69 -15.35 -8.16 17.49
N ASN A 70 -14.24 -8.36 18.19
CA ASN A 70 -12.94 -8.49 17.54
C ASN A 70 -12.92 -9.72 16.63
N ARG A 71 -12.82 -9.50 15.31
CA ARG A 71 -12.69 -10.56 14.30
C ARG A 71 -11.35 -10.52 13.58
N GLY A 72 -10.39 -9.84 14.19
CA GLY A 72 -9.06 -9.66 13.63
C GLY A 72 -9.05 -8.72 12.42
N GLY A 73 -10.06 -7.86 12.24
CA GLY A 73 -10.14 -6.92 11.12
C GLY A 73 -8.93 -5.99 11.08
N LYS A 74 -8.53 -5.46 12.24
CA LYS A 74 -7.32 -4.63 12.37
C LYS A 74 -6.03 -5.35 11.96
N LYS A 75 -5.91 -6.64 12.27
CA LYS A 75 -4.73 -7.44 11.89
C LYS A 75 -4.75 -7.75 10.39
N ALA A 76 -5.90 -8.20 9.88
CA ALA A 76 -6.06 -8.52 8.47
C ALA A 76 -5.76 -7.31 7.57
N ALA A 77 -6.24 -6.11 7.95
CA ALA A 77 -5.93 -4.88 7.23
C ALA A 77 -4.44 -4.50 7.29
N LYS A 78 -3.75 -4.79 8.41
CA LYS A 78 -2.31 -4.54 8.58
C LYS A 78 -1.43 -5.47 7.74
N ASP A 79 -1.87 -6.71 7.56
CA ASP A 79 -1.14 -7.73 6.80
C ASP A 79 -1.22 -7.50 5.28
N LEU A 80 -2.12 -6.62 4.81
CA LEU A 80 -2.18 -6.21 3.40
C LEU A 80 -1.00 -5.28 3.02
N PRO A 81 -0.51 -5.35 1.77
CA PRO A 81 0.49 -4.43 1.25
C PRO A 81 0.00 -2.98 1.31
N ASP A 82 0.77 -2.09 1.95
CA ASP A 82 0.43 -0.66 2.06
C ASP A 82 1.70 0.18 2.10
N ARG A 83 1.92 1.02 1.07
CA ARG A 83 3.08 1.92 0.96
C ARG A 83 3.01 3.15 1.86
N THR A 84 1.83 3.49 2.36
CA THR A 84 1.59 4.71 3.16
C THR A 84 1.89 4.52 4.63
N ARG A 85 1.99 3.26 5.10
CA ARG A 85 2.36 2.95 6.48
C ARG A 85 3.85 3.13 6.68
N THR A 86 4.23 3.91 7.69
CA THR A 86 5.61 3.94 8.19
C THR A 86 5.90 2.61 8.86
N VAL A 87 6.72 1.78 8.24
CA VAL A 87 7.32 0.65 8.94
C VAL A 87 8.26 1.25 9.99
N ARG A 88 7.90 1.18 11.27
CA ARG A 88 8.90 1.42 12.31
C ARG A 88 9.98 0.35 12.13
N LYS A 89 11.21 0.83 11.97
CA LYS A 89 12.41 0.01 11.86
C LYS A 89 12.63 -0.80 13.14
#